data_AF-A0A817MKC9-F1
#
_entry.id   AF-A0A817MKC9-F1
#
_cell.length_a   1.000
_cell.length_b   1.000
_cell.length_c   1.000
_cell.angle_alpha   90.00
_cell.angle_beta   90.00
_cell.angle_gamma   90.00
#
_symmetry.space_group_name_H-M   'P 1'
#
loop_
_entity.id
_entity.type
_entity.pdbx_description
1 polymer ?
#
loop_
_entity_poly.entity_id
_entity_poly.type
_entity_poly.pdbx_seq_one_letter_code
_entity_poly.pdbx_strand_id
1 'polypeptide(L)'
;MDLKNEILQEMERLSVKKHQEETKSSYCPKNDPSFYSNLFWNSSSYDDVERIQLELIPVENEDQRDLFNFIRHNISSIPQCETPGRVMSVLIHDKYSKCFLGIIQLTTDLLKSQFKDEFIGFDEKKRGQLKKHIRDHSANLSICVPVQPFGFDFCGGKLLAMLAFSIELHQFYEMKYSKSLALITTTSIHGKSIQYDRLKQLKFIGYTKGYGTSHIPVSFMDKAYRFLEENYPKFNVKKQSKWQSLRFLAQQLHIDSNQLFYHGDQRGIYCGWTGSNTKEFLLKKQTDLNRDKLQSVETITEFWKERWAKQRATHLKNQNT
;
A
#
# COMPACT_ATOMS: atom_id res chain seq x y z
N MET A 1 31.14 1.27 -27.35
CA MET A 1 30.54 2.57 -27.00
C MET A 1 30.81 2.77 -25.51
N ASP A 2 31.26 3.93 -25.07
CA ASP A 2 31.56 4.18 -23.65
C ASP A 2 30.27 3.98 -22.83
N LEU A 3 30.30 3.09 -21.83
CA LEU A 3 29.14 2.76 -20.97
C LEU A 3 28.53 4.03 -20.36
N LYS A 4 29.36 5.04 -20.10
CA LYS A 4 28.94 6.37 -19.66
C LYS A 4 28.02 7.05 -20.68
N ASN A 5 28.37 7.02 -21.97
CA ASN A 5 27.59 7.64 -23.04
C ASN A 5 26.26 6.90 -23.26
N GLU A 6 26.24 5.57 -23.11
CA GLU A 6 25.00 4.79 -23.15
C GLU A 6 24.04 5.18 -22.02
N ILE A 7 24.56 5.30 -20.79
CA ILE A 7 23.77 5.74 -19.62
C ILE A 7 23.21 7.15 -19.85
N LEU A 8 24.02 8.08 -20.36
CA LEU A 8 23.58 9.45 -20.65
C LEU A 8 22.44 9.50 -21.68
N GLN A 9 22.58 8.78 -22.80
CA GLN A 9 21.54 8.70 -23.82
C GLN A 9 20.26 8.05 -23.30
N GLU A 10 20.37 7.02 -22.46
CA GLU A 10 19.22 6.36 -21.87
C GLU A 10 18.53 7.22 -20.81
N MET A 11 19.28 8.00 -20.02
CA MET A 11 18.73 9.00 -19.09
C MET A 11 17.93 10.08 -19.82
N GLU A 12 18.41 10.59 -20.95
CA GLU A 12 17.65 11.51 -21.81
C GLU A 12 16.38 10.87 -22.37
N ARG A 13 16.40 9.57 -22.69
CA ARG A 13 15.19 8.86 -23.13
C ARG A 13 14.19 8.66 -21.99
N LEU A 14 14.66 8.41 -20.77
CA LEU A 14 13.83 8.24 -19.57
C LEU A 14 13.15 9.54 -19.12
N SER A 15 13.76 10.70 -19.36
CA SER A 15 13.12 11.99 -19.11
C SER A 15 12.01 12.32 -20.13
N VAL A 16 12.05 11.72 -21.32
CA VAL A 16 11.10 11.95 -22.42
C VAL A 16 9.99 10.88 -22.48
N LYS A 17 10.27 9.61 -22.14
CA LYS A 17 9.30 8.51 -22.17
C LYS A 17 8.78 8.17 -20.78
N LYS A 18 7.47 8.36 -20.58
CA LYS A 18 6.70 7.79 -19.45
C LYS A 18 6.42 6.29 -19.64
N HIS A 19 7.47 5.47 -19.77
CA HIS A 19 7.27 4.02 -19.81
C HIS A 19 7.26 3.47 -18.38
N GLN A 20 6.14 2.88 -18.00
CA GLN A 20 6.03 1.99 -16.85
C GLN A 20 6.43 0.60 -17.35
N GLU A 21 7.70 0.22 -17.22
CA GLU A 21 8.05 -1.19 -17.34
C GLU A 21 7.63 -1.89 -16.04
N GLU A 22 6.62 -2.76 -16.15
CA GLU A 22 6.11 -3.56 -15.05
C GLU A 22 7.15 -4.61 -14.65
N THR A 23 7.83 -4.39 -13.53
CA THR A 23 8.61 -5.45 -12.89
C THR A 23 7.65 -6.51 -12.35
N LYS A 24 7.37 -7.54 -13.15
CA LYS A 24 6.79 -8.79 -12.64
C LYS A 24 7.88 -9.52 -11.85
N SER A 25 7.74 -9.50 -10.53
CA SER A 25 8.54 -10.35 -9.64
C SER A 25 8.36 -11.82 -10.05
N SER A 26 9.43 -12.62 -9.96
CA SER A 26 9.48 -14.05 -10.29
C SER A 26 8.80 -14.92 -9.23
N TYR A 27 7.54 -14.62 -8.91
CA TYR A 27 6.76 -15.46 -8.02
C TYR A 27 6.25 -16.68 -8.75
N CYS A 28 6.61 -17.84 -8.22
CA CYS A 28 6.07 -19.13 -8.63
C CYS A 28 5.17 -19.64 -7.51
N PRO A 29 3.87 -19.85 -7.76
CA PRO A 29 2.97 -20.41 -6.75
C PRO A 29 3.35 -21.85 -6.41
N LYS A 30 3.09 -22.28 -5.17
CA LYS A 30 3.34 -23.66 -4.73
C LYS A 30 2.42 -24.66 -5.44
N ASN A 31 1.17 -24.27 -5.66
CA ASN A 31 0.14 -25.09 -6.29
C ASN A 31 -0.27 -24.53 -7.66
N ASP A 32 -1.08 -25.31 -8.37
CA ASP A 32 -1.70 -24.87 -9.62
C ASP A 32 -2.64 -23.66 -9.38
N PRO A 33 -2.68 -22.64 -10.26
CA PRO A 33 -3.59 -21.49 -10.13
C PRO A 33 -5.06 -21.83 -9.89
N SER A 34 -5.52 -22.99 -10.38
CA SER A 34 -6.88 -23.49 -10.14
C SER A 34 -7.18 -23.73 -8.65
N PHE A 35 -6.18 -24.18 -7.87
CA PHE A 35 -6.32 -24.38 -6.43
C PHE A 35 -6.72 -23.08 -5.71
N TYR A 36 -6.01 -21.98 -5.98
CA TYR A 36 -6.29 -20.70 -5.33
C TYR A 36 -7.59 -20.07 -5.81
N SER A 37 -7.92 -20.24 -7.09
CA SER A 37 -9.14 -19.67 -7.67
C SER A 37 -10.40 -20.23 -7.00
N ASN A 38 -10.37 -21.50 -6.58
CA ASN A 38 -11.46 -22.14 -5.83
C ASN A 38 -11.61 -21.62 -4.39
N LEU A 39 -10.58 -20.96 -3.85
CA LEU A 39 -10.61 -20.36 -2.51
C LEU A 39 -11.18 -18.93 -2.53
N PHE A 40 -11.39 -18.34 -3.71
CA PHE A 40 -11.88 -16.97 -3.81
C PHE A 40 -13.39 -16.92 -3.78
N TRP A 41 -13.88 -15.86 -3.15
CA TRP A 41 -15.31 -15.62 -3.09
C TRP A 41 -15.86 -15.38 -4.49
N ASN A 42 -16.82 -16.22 -4.87
CA ASN A 42 -17.58 -16.10 -6.10
C ASN A 42 -19.04 -16.43 -5.77
N SER A 43 -19.94 -15.47 -5.95
CA SER A 43 -21.36 -15.67 -5.64
C SER A 43 -22.10 -16.28 -6.81
N SER A 44 -22.93 -17.29 -6.54
CA SER A 44 -23.93 -17.78 -7.50
C SER A 44 -25.14 -16.85 -7.56
N SER A 45 -25.46 -16.14 -6.47
CA SER A 45 -26.50 -15.11 -6.42
C SER A 45 -25.97 -13.80 -5.85
N TYR A 46 -26.38 -12.67 -6.40
CA TYR A 46 -26.01 -11.36 -5.87
C TYR A 46 -26.47 -11.12 -4.42
N ASP A 47 -27.45 -11.89 -3.92
CA ASP A 47 -27.92 -11.82 -2.53
C ASP A 47 -26.97 -12.48 -1.52
N ASP A 48 -26.03 -13.31 -1.98
CA ASP A 48 -25.06 -13.98 -1.11
C ASP A 48 -24.19 -12.98 -0.35
N VAL A 49 -24.08 -11.75 -0.87
CA VAL A 49 -23.35 -10.64 -0.24
C VAL A 49 -23.90 -10.27 1.14
N GLU A 50 -25.20 -10.48 1.39
CA GLU A 50 -25.82 -10.16 2.67
C GLU A 50 -25.43 -11.15 3.77
N ARG A 51 -25.06 -12.38 3.38
CA ARG A 51 -24.67 -13.46 4.30
C ARG A 51 -23.21 -13.43 4.72
N ILE A 52 -22.41 -12.55 4.12
CA ILE A 52 -20.99 -12.43 4.39
C ILE A 52 -20.76 -12.12 5.87
N GLN A 53 -19.91 -12.91 6.53
CA GLN A 53 -19.47 -12.73 7.90
C GLN A 53 -17.95 -12.81 7.96
N LEU A 54 -17.30 -11.67 8.13
CA LEU A 54 -15.86 -11.57 7.97
C LEU A 54 -15.07 -11.90 9.24
N GLU A 55 -13.91 -12.50 9.02
CA GLU A 55 -12.81 -12.55 9.97
C GLU A 55 -11.51 -12.13 9.32
N LEU A 56 -10.62 -11.60 10.17
CA LEU A 56 -9.29 -11.18 9.78
C LEU A 56 -8.29 -12.24 10.24
N ILE A 57 -7.54 -12.79 9.29
CA ILE A 57 -6.54 -13.83 9.58
C ILE A 57 -5.15 -13.22 9.36
N PRO A 58 -4.33 -13.03 10.41
CA PRO A 58 -2.95 -12.59 10.24
C PRO A 58 -2.15 -13.66 9.48
N VAL A 59 -1.30 -13.22 8.55
CA VAL A 59 -0.44 -14.12 7.77
C VAL A 59 0.79 -14.50 8.60
N GLU A 60 0.82 -15.73 9.05
CA GLU A 60 1.89 -16.30 9.88
C GLU A 60 2.56 -17.51 9.20
N ASN A 61 1.74 -18.36 8.58
CA ASN A 61 2.20 -19.60 7.96
C ASN A 61 2.65 -19.42 6.51
N GLU A 62 3.45 -20.36 6.00
CA GLU A 62 3.92 -20.31 4.62
C GLU A 62 2.78 -20.40 3.60
N ASP A 63 1.76 -21.22 3.84
CA ASP A 63 0.66 -21.40 2.89
C ASP A 63 -0.23 -20.15 2.83
N GLN A 64 -0.42 -19.48 3.96
CA GLN A 64 -1.10 -18.18 4.02
C GLN A 64 -0.30 -17.11 3.27
N ARG A 65 1.04 -17.14 3.40
CA ARG A 65 1.94 -16.22 2.70
C ARG A 65 1.92 -16.45 1.20
N ASP A 66 1.87 -17.72 0.79
CA ASP A 66 1.77 -18.11 -0.60
C ASP A 66 0.42 -17.67 -1.19
N LEU A 67 -0.71 -17.94 -0.53
CA LEU A 67 -2.02 -17.41 -0.93
C LEU A 67 -2.04 -15.88 -1.02
N PHE A 68 -1.47 -15.20 -0.02
CA PHE A 68 -1.36 -13.74 0.01
C PHE A 68 -0.59 -13.23 -1.21
N ASN A 69 0.56 -13.85 -1.51
CA ASN A 69 1.37 -13.49 -2.67
C ASN A 69 0.61 -13.81 -3.97
N PHE A 70 -0.05 -14.95 -4.08
CA PHE A 70 -0.87 -15.29 -5.24
C PHE A 70 -1.93 -14.22 -5.52
N ILE A 71 -2.71 -13.80 -4.52
CA ILE A 71 -3.70 -12.71 -4.68
C ILE A 71 -3.00 -11.42 -5.09
N ARG A 72 -1.89 -11.08 -4.42
CA ARG A 72 -1.11 -9.87 -4.70
C ARG A 72 -0.54 -9.87 -6.12
N HIS A 73 -0.12 -10.99 -6.67
CA HIS A 73 0.47 -11.09 -8.01
C HIS A 73 -0.57 -11.08 -9.12
N ASN A 74 -1.70 -11.75 -8.91
CA ASN A 74 -2.69 -11.95 -9.97
C ASN A 74 -3.73 -10.84 -10.04
N ILE A 75 -3.99 -10.13 -8.94
CA ILE A 75 -5.07 -9.13 -8.87
C ILE A 75 -4.54 -7.69 -8.77
N SER A 76 -3.39 -7.47 -8.12
CA SER A 76 -2.81 -6.12 -8.03
C SER A 76 -2.12 -5.73 -9.33
N SER A 77 -2.37 -4.50 -9.77
CA SER A 77 -1.62 -3.86 -10.87
C SER A 77 -0.34 -3.15 -10.43
N ILE A 78 -0.06 -3.07 -9.12
CA ILE A 78 1.10 -2.34 -8.60
C ILE A 78 2.35 -3.23 -8.60
N PRO A 79 3.49 -2.76 -9.18
CA PRO A 79 4.74 -3.50 -9.14
C PRO A 79 5.21 -3.71 -7.70
N GLN A 80 5.79 -4.88 -7.47
CA GLN A 80 6.14 -5.29 -6.12
C GLN A 80 7.46 -4.69 -5.70
N CYS A 81 7.44 -3.99 -4.59
CA CYS A 81 8.64 -3.60 -3.87
C CYS A 81 8.55 -4.17 -2.46
N GLU A 82 9.60 -4.89 -2.05
CA GLU A 82 9.78 -5.19 -0.64
C GLU A 82 9.98 -3.87 0.11
N THR A 83 9.13 -3.65 1.11
CA THR A 83 9.26 -2.46 1.96
C THR A 83 10.05 -2.87 3.19
N PRO A 84 11.26 -2.31 3.41
CA PRO A 84 12.03 -2.62 4.61
C PRO A 84 11.28 -2.11 5.85
N GLY A 85 11.34 -2.88 6.94
CA GLY A 85 10.75 -2.51 8.22
C GLY A 85 9.58 -3.41 8.63
N ARG A 86 8.63 -2.85 9.37
CA ARG A 86 7.45 -3.58 9.83
C ARG A 86 6.54 -3.89 8.66
N VAL A 87 6.17 -5.16 8.54
CA VAL A 87 5.18 -5.67 7.60
C VAL A 87 4.20 -6.58 8.33
N MET A 88 2.92 -6.23 8.24
CA MET A 88 1.81 -7.04 8.74
C MET A 88 0.83 -7.25 7.60
N SER A 89 0.69 -8.51 7.20
CA SER A 89 -0.20 -8.95 6.13
C SER A 89 -1.38 -9.69 6.75
N VAL A 90 -2.58 -9.44 6.24
CA VAL A 90 -3.84 -9.97 6.75
C VAL A 90 -4.68 -10.45 5.57
N LEU A 91 -5.21 -11.67 5.69
CA LEU A 91 -6.20 -12.24 4.78
C LEU A 91 -7.60 -11.91 5.28
N ILE A 92 -8.50 -11.57 4.36
CA ILE A 92 -9.91 -11.32 4.66
C ILE A 92 -10.69 -12.57 4.27
N HIS A 93 -11.23 -13.27 5.27
CA HIS A 93 -11.92 -14.54 5.10
C HIS A 93 -13.39 -14.40 5.49
N ASP A 94 -14.28 -15.03 4.73
CA ASP A 94 -15.70 -15.13 5.07
C ASP A 94 -16.00 -16.48 5.72
N LYS A 95 -16.53 -16.42 6.95
CA LYS A 95 -16.91 -17.60 7.73
C LYS A 95 -18.05 -18.37 7.09
N TYR A 96 -18.93 -17.72 6.34
CA TYR A 96 -20.10 -18.36 5.74
C TYR A 96 -19.71 -19.16 4.50
N SER A 97 -19.12 -18.50 3.49
CA SER A 97 -18.69 -19.16 2.24
C SER A 97 -17.41 -20.00 2.38
N LYS A 98 -16.61 -19.80 3.44
CA LYS A 98 -15.27 -20.38 3.60
C LYS A 98 -14.27 -19.91 2.52
N CYS A 99 -14.56 -18.78 1.88
CA CYS A 99 -13.75 -18.20 0.83
C CYS A 99 -13.05 -16.92 1.30
N PHE A 100 -12.00 -16.53 0.57
CA PHE A 100 -11.27 -15.29 0.79
C PHE A 100 -11.83 -14.15 -0.08
N LEU A 101 -11.89 -12.95 0.49
CA LEU A 101 -12.45 -11.75 -0.15
C LEU A 101 -11.38 -10.72 -0.49
N GLY A 102 -10.17 -10.87 0.03
CA GLY A 102 -9.05 -10.02 -0.34
C GLY A 102 -7.96 -10.00 0.70
N ILE A 103 -7.06 -9.04 0.52
CA ILE A 103 -5.84 -8.90 1.30
C ILE A 103 -5.59 -7.46 1.72
N ILE A 104 -5.09 -7.31 2.94
CA ILE A 104 -4.64 -6.04 3.52
C ILE A 104 -3.19 -6.17 3.96
N GLN A 105 -2.37 -5.16 3.70
CA GLN A 105 -1.02 -5.08 4.24
C GLN A 105 -0.70 -3.71 4.79
N LEU A 106 -0.34 -3.69 6.07
CA LEU A 106 0.24 -2.54 6.73
C LEU A 106 1.76 -2.65 6.70
N THR A 107 2.41 -1.62 6.17
CA THR A 107 3.87 -1.47 6.21
C THR A 107 4.26 -0.25 7.04
N THR A 108 5.56 -0.10 7.27
CA THR A 108 6.10 1.11 7.88
C THR A 108 5.73 2.33 7.04
N ASP A 109 5.20 3.36 7.68
CA ASP A 109 4.81 4.60 7.01
C ASP A 109 6.02 5.39 6.48
N LEU A 110 5.81 6.14 5.41
CA LEU A 110 6.77 7.07 4.83
C LEU A 110 7.06 8.18 5.82
N LEU A 111 8.27 8.16 6.38
CA LEU A 111 8.70 9.08 7.42
C LEU A 111 8.69 10.55 7.01
N LYS A 112 8.79 10.86 5.70
CA LYS A 112 8.79 12.22 5.17
C LYS A 112 7.69 12.40 4.14
N SER A 113 6.65 13.14 4.53
CA SER A 113 5.59 13.60 3.64
C SER A 113 5.10 14.94 4.15
N GLN A 114 5.33 16.01 3.38
CA GLN A 114 4.97 17.37 3.76
C GLN A 114 3.49 17.48 4.14
N PHE A 115 2.59 16.94 3.31
CA PHE A 115 1.16 16.94 3.57
C PHE A 115 0.78 16.20 4.85
N LYS A 116 1.47 15.09 5.16
CA LYS A 116 1.23 14.34 6.40
C LYS A 116 1.71 15.13 7.62
N ASP A 117 2.88 15.74 7.51
CA ASP A 117 3.45 16.56 8.58
C ASP A 117 2.53 17.76 8.87
N GLU A 118 2.00 18.42 7.84
CA GLU A 118 0.98 19.47 7.96
C GLU A 118 -0.33 18.95 8.57
N PHE A 119 -0.79 17.78 8.14
CA PHE A 119 -2.00 17.14 8.66
C PHE A 119 -1.90 16.79 10.16
N ILE A 120 -0.73 16.34 10.62
CA ILE A 120 -0.42 16.13 12.04
C ILE A 120 -0.21 17.46 12.78
N GLY A 121 0.16 18.55 12.08
CA GLY A 121 0.54 19.82 12.67
C GLY A 121 1.96 19.78 13.26
N PHE A 122 2.86 19.10 12.55
CA PHE A 122 4.20 18.79 12.99
C PHE A 122 5.19 19.93 12.64
N ASP A 123 5.94 20.43 13.63
CA ASP A 123 7.00 21.42 13.42
C ASP A 123 8.32 20.72 13.06
N GLU A 124 8.92 21.07 11.92
CA GLU A 124 10.20 20.49 11.44
C GLU A 124 11.31 20.56 12.49
N LYS A 125 11.33 21.60 13.35
CA LYS A 125 12.34 21.76 14.41
C LYS A 125 12.31 20.62 15.43
N LYS A 126 11.15 20.02 15.69
CA LYS A 126 10.97 18.91 16.65
C LYS A 126 11.04 17.52 16.00
N ARG A 127 11.31 17.45 14.68
CA ARG A 127 11.31 16.20 13.90
C ARG A 127 12.23 15.14 14.43
N GLY A 128 13.46 15.51 14.77
CA GLY A 128 14.46 14.55 15.24
C GLY A 128 13.97 13.73 16.44
N GLN A 129 13.30 14.38 17.39
CA GLN A 129 12.86 13.79 18.65
C GLN A 129 11.61 12.92 18.53
N LEU A 130 10.70 13.28 17.61
CA LEU A 130 9.41 12.60 17.43
C LEU A 130 9.41 11.60 16.26
N LYS A 131 10.42 11.62 15.38
CA LYS A 131 10.51 10.73 14.21
C LYS A 131 10.35 9.25 14.56
N LYS A 132 11.04 8.79 15.62
CA LYS A 132 10.92 7.40 16.09
C LYS A 132 9.50 7.12 16.59
N HIS A 133 8.95 8.00 17.42
CA HIS A 133 7.60 7.88 17.95
C HIS A 133 6.54 7.80 16.85
N ILE A 134 6.57 8.72 15.89
CA ILE A 134 5.63 8.73 14.76
C ILE A 134 5.75 7.42 13.98
N ARG A 135 6.95 7.02 13.60
CA ARG A 135 7.18 5.74 12.90
C ARG A 135 6.64 4.54 13.68
N ASP A 136 6.75 4.58 15.01
CA ASP A 136 6.32 3.51 15.89
C ASP A 136 4.80 3.40 15.99
N HIS A 137 4.09 4.51 15.73
CA HIS A 137 2.63 4.64 15.87
C HIS A 137 1.90 5.02 14.58
N SER A 138 2.57 4.95 13.42
CA SER A 138 1.98 5.17 12.10
C SER A 138 2.28 4.01 11.17
N ALA A 139 1.30 3.59 10.38
CA ALA A 139 1.48 2.58 9.35
C ALA A 139 0.93 3.07 8.00
N ASN A 140 1.52 2.56 6.92
CA ASN A 140 1.00 2.75 5.58
C ASN A 140 0.20 1.51 5.15
N LEU A 141 -1.07 1.69 4.80
CA LEU A 141 -1.88 0.71 4.10
C LEU A 141 -1.37 0.59 2.66
N SER A 142 -0.39 -0.29 2.50
CA SER A 142 0.36 -0.52 1.27
C SER A 142 -0.38 -1.39 0.26
N ILE A 143 -1.18 -2.33 0.75
CA ILE A 143 -1.97 -3.26 -0.07
C ILE A 143 -3.37 -3.25 0.49
N CYS A 144 -4.34 -3.01 -0.39
CA CYS A 144 -5.76 -3.00 -0.10
C CYS A 144 -6.47 -3.55 -1.34
N VAL A 145 -6.37 -4.87 -1.55
CA VAL A 145 -6.75 -5.52 -2.81
C VAL A 145 -7.87 -6.53 -2.54
N PRO A 146 -9.11 -6.26 -3.00
CA PRO A 146 -10.18 -7.24 -2.96
C PRO A 146 -10.00 -8.28 -4.05
N VAL A 147 -10.44 -9.52 -3.82
CA VAL A 147 -10.54 -10.51 -4.90
C VAL A 147 -11.63 -10.11 -5.90
N GLN A 148 -11.55 -10.65 -7.12
CA GLN A 148 -12.57 -10.46 -8.14
C GLN A 148 -13.46 -11.71 -8.24
N PRO A 149 -14.77 -11.56 -8.51
CA PRO A 149 -15.48 -10.33 -8.89
C PRO A 149 -15.91 -9.43 -7.72
N PHE A 150 -15.74 -9.89 -6.47
CA PHE A 150 -16.18 -9.20 -5.25
C PHE A 150 -15.83 -7.70 -5.20
N GLY A 151 -14.59 -7.37 -5.55
CA GLY A 151 -14.08 -6.00 -5.53
C GLY A 151 -14.85 -5.05 -6.45
N PHE A 152 -15.07 -5.48 -7.70
CA PHE A 152 -15.76 -4.69 -8.72
C PHE A 152 -17.28 -4.65 -8.49
N ASP A 153 -17.88 -5.79 -8.19
CA ASP A 153 -19.33 -5.91 -8.07
C ASP A 153 -19.84 -5.19 -6.82
N PHE A 154 -19.24 -5.42 -5.66
CA PHE A 154 -19.79 -4.97 -4.38
C PHE A 154 -18.99 -3.85 -3.70
N CYS A 155 -18.09 -3.20 -4.43
CA CYS A 155 -17.19 -2.18 -3.87
C CYS A 155 -16.31 -2.75 -2.73
N GLY A 156 -15.83 -3.98 -2.86
CA GLY A 156 -15.03 -4.65 -1.83
C GLY A 156 -13.79 -3.86 -1.40
N GLY A 157 -13.19 -3.06 -2.29
CA GLY A 157 -12.05 -2.20 -1.93
C GLY A 157 -12.38 -1.15 -0.85
N LYS A 158 -13.64 -0.69 -0.78
CA LYS A 158 -14.11 0.21 0.30
C LYS A 158 -14.18 -0.52 1.63
N LEU A 159 -14.70 -1.75 1.64
CA LEU A 159 -14.77 -2.60 2.82
C LEU A 159 -13.38 -2.85 3.39
N LEU A 160 -12.44 -3.30 2.56
CA LEU A 160 -11.06 -3.57 2.97
C LEU A 160 -10.40 -2.31 3.55
N ALA A 161 -10.59 -1.14 2.93
CA ALA A 161 -10.04 0.10 3.44
C ALA A 161 -10.63 0.50 4.80
N MET A 162 -11.90 0.17 5.06
CA MET A 162 -12.51 0.36 6.38
C MET A 162 -12.02 -0.65 7.41
N LEU A 163 -11.86 -1.92 7.03
CA LEU A 163 -11.35 -2.99 7.90
C LEU A 163 -9.92 -2.71 8.38
N ALA A 164 -9.15 -1.91 7.64
CA ALA A 164 -7.85 -1.39 8.11
C ALA A 164 -7.94 -0.64 9.47
N PHE A 165 -9.13 -0.14 9.83
CA PHE A 165 -9.40 0.58 11.08
C PHE A 165 -10.25 -0.24 12.07
N SER A 166 -10.31 -1.57 11.90
CA SER A 166 -11.06 -2.40 12.83
C SER A 166 -10.31 -2.61 14.15
N ILE A 167 -11.05 -2.91 15.21
CA ILE A 167 -10.50 -3.25 16.53
C ILE A 167 -9.52 -4.42 16.43
N GLU A 168 -9.91 -5.47 15.70
CA GLU A 168 -9.19 -6.73 15.51
C GLU A 168 -7.85 -6.50 14.81
N LEU A 169 -7.82 -5.69 13.75
CA LEU A 169 -6.59 -5.38 13.04
C LEU A 169 -5.62 -4.55 13.90
N HIS A 170 -6.16 -3.64 14.71
CA HIS A 170 -5.39 -2.87 15.69
C HIS A 170 -4.81 -3.76 16.81
N GLN A 171 -5.58 -4.74 17.28
CA GLN A 171 -5.11 -5.75 18.23
C GLN A 171 -3.97 -6.57 17.65
N PHE A 172 -4.07 -7.02 16.39
CA PHE A 172 -2.98 -7.72 15.70
C PHE A 172 -1.71 -6.87 15.64
N TYR A 173 -1.84 -5.58 15.31
CA TYR A 173 -0.71 -4.66 15.26
C TYR A 173 -0.05 -4.50 16.65
N GLU A 174 -0.85 -4.35 17.70
CA GLU A 174 -0.35 -4.23 19.07
C GLU A 174 0.32 -5.51 19.57
N MET A 175 -0.26 -6.67 19.32
CA MET A 175 0.35 -7.96 19.70
C MET A 175 1.67 -8.18 18.98
N LYS A 176 1.74 -7.85 17.68
CA LYS A 176 2.94 -8.07 16.87
C LYS A 176 4.09 -7.12 17.17
N TYR A 177 3.79 -5.86 17.53
CA TYR A 177 4.81 -4.81 17.66
C TYR A 177 4.90 -4.14 19.03
N SER A 178 3.98 -4.43 19.95
CA SER A 178 3.86 -3.76 21.24
C SER A 178 3.77 -2.22 21.11
N LYS A 179 3.02 -1.76 20.09
CA LYS A 179 2.78 -0.34 19.78
C LYS A 179 1.33 -0.12 19.38
N SER A 180 0.74 0.95 19.89
CA SER A 180 -0.61 1.38 19.48
C SER A 180 -0.57 2.07 18.11
N LEU A 181 -1.40 1.62 17.17
CA LEU A 181 -1.49 2.22 15.85
C LEU A 181 -2.36 3.49 15.91
N ALA A 182 -1.75 4.65 15.75
CA ALA A 182 -2.41 5.95 15.89
C ALA A 182 -2.86 6.55 14.53
N LEU A 183 -2.07 6.33 13.49
CA LEU A 183 -2.32 6.87 12.15
C LEU A 183 -2.16 5.80 11.08
N ILE A 184 -3.12 5.73 10.17
CA ILE A 184 -2.99 4.95 8.94
C ILE A 184 -2.95 5.91 7.75
N THR A 185 -1.95 5.75 6.90
CA THR A 185 -1.82 6.49 5.64
C THR A 185 -1.99 5.56 4.47
N THR A 186 -2.43 6.08 3.33
CA THR A 186 -2.33 5.34 2.06
C THR A 186 -2.18 6.30 0.90
N THR A 187 -1.69 5.77 -0.22
CA THR A 187 -1.65 6.48 -1.49
C THR A 187 -2.42 5.69 -2.54
N SER A 188 -3.16 6.38 -3.38
CA SER A 188 -3.75 5.78 -4.57
C SER A 188 -2.69 5.60 -5.67
N ILE A 189 -3.06 4.86 -6.72
CA ILE A 189 -2.20 4.66 -7.89
C ILE A 189 -2.27 5.86 -8.83
N HIS A 190 -3.48 6.33 -9.13
CA HIS A 190 -3.75 7.42 -10.07
C HIS A 190 -4.63 8.49 -9.40
N GLY A 191 -4.07 9.67 -9.10
CA GLY A 191 -4.85 10.81 -8.64
C GLY A 191 -5.76 10.51 -7.44
N LYS A 192 -6.99 11.04 -7.42
CA LYS A 192 -7.94 10.74 -6.34
C LYS A 192 -8.65 9.41 -6.63
N SER A 193 -8.56 8.43 -5.72
CA SER A 193 -9.18 7.11 -5.87
C SER A 193 -10.63 7.07 -5.37
N ILE A 194 -11.50 6.45 -6.18
CA ILE A 194 -12.89 6.14 -5.83
C ILE A 194 -12.95 5.12 -4.67
N GLN A 195 -11.95 4.25 -4.54
CA GLN A 195 -11.88 3.25 -3.47
C GLN A 195 -11.91 3.89 -2.08
N TYR A 196 -11.26 5.05 -1.91
CA TYR A 196 -11.20 5.75 -0.62
C TYR A 196 -12.21 6.89 -0.50
N ASP A 197 -12.99 7.15 -1.55
CA ASP A 197 -13.98 8.22 -1.56
C ASP A 197 -15.16 7.91 -0.61
N ARG A 198 -15.63 8.93 0.11
CA ARG A 198 -16.74 8.87 1.08
C ARG A 198 -16.49 7.94 2.29
N LEU A 199 -15.26 7.51 2.53
CA LEU A 199 -14.90 6.80 3.76
C LEU A 199 -14.73 7.80 4.91
N LYS A 200 -15.27 7.49 6.09
CA LYS A 200 -15.10 8.33 7.29
C LYS A 200 -13.68 8.24 7.84
N GLN A 201 -13.05 7.08 7.67
CA GLN A 201 -11.77 6.72 8.23
C GLN A 201 -10.61 7.36 7.46
N LEU A 202 -10.71 7.47 6.13
CA LEU A 202 -9.63 8.00 5.28
C LEU A 202 -10.01 9.35 4.70
N LYS A 203 -9.30 10.40 5.11
CA LYS A 203 -9.43 11.75 4.57
C LYS A 203 -8.39 12.00 3.50
N PHE A 204 -8.82 12.52 2.35
CA PHE A 204 -7.92 13.03 1.32
C PHE A 204 -7.21 14.31 1.82
N ILE A 205 -5.89 14.35 1.73
CA ILE A 205 -5.07 15.47 2.24
C ILE A 205 -4.21 16.16 1.18
N GLY A 206 -4.14 15.64 -0.05
CA GLY A 206 -3.37 16.25 -1.13
C GLY A 206 -2.83 15.25 -2.13
N TYR A 207 -1.92 15.72 -2.97
CA TYR A 207 -1.28 14.93 -4.02
C TYR A 207 0.22 14.81 -3.80
N THR A 208 0.82 13.67 -4.13
CA THR A 208 2.28 13.56 -4.22
C THR A 208 2.80 14.43 -5.38
N LYS A 209 4.07 14.82 -5.31
CA LYS A 209 4.72 15.65 -6.34
C LYS A 209 5.14 14.87 -7.60
N GLY A 210 4.85 13.57 -7.70
CA GLY A 210 5.20 12.75 -8.88
C GLY A 210 6.68 12.43 -9.02
N TYR A 211 7.39 12.24 -7.90
CA TYR A 211 8.78 11.78 -7.87
C TYR A 211 8.85 10.31 -7.41
N GLY A 212 9.66 9.51 -8.08
CA GLY A 212 9.76 8.08 -7.82
C GLY A 212 10.85 7.40 -8.64
N THR A 213 10.99 6.09 -8.47
CA THR A 213 11.92 5.25 -9.25
C THR A 213 11.21 4.08 -9.94
N SER A 214 9.88 4.05 -9.89
CA SER A 214 9.08 2.94 -10.44
C SER A 214 9.08 2.92 -11.96
N HIS A 215 9.24 4.07 -12.63
CA HIS A 215 9.34 4.18 -14.08
C HIS A 215 10.73 3.85 -14.64
N ILE A 216 11.72 3.64 -13.77
CA ILE A 216 13.10 3.39 -14.20
C ILE A 216 13.27 1.89 -14.50
N PRO A 217 13.59 1.49 -15.74
CA PRO A 217 13.80 0.11 -16.15
C PRO A 217 14.83 -0.65 -15.32
N VAL A 218 14.65 -1.96 -15.19
CA VAL A 218 15.65 -2.84 -14.56
C VAL A 218 16.92 -2.88 -15.40
N SER A 219 16.79 -2.93 -16.73
CA SER A 219 17.91 -2.90 -17.67
C SER A 219 18.80 -1.66 -17.48
N PHE A 220 18.19 -0.50 -17.26
CA PHE A 220 18.92 0.73 -16.94
C PHE A 220 19.61 0.63 -15.58
N MET A 221 18.93 0.07 -14.57
CA MET A 221 19.54 -0.13 -13.26
C MET A 221 20.75 -1.06 -13.31
N ASP A 222 20.71 -2.11 -14.10
CA ASP A 222 21.82 -3.05 -14.24
C ASP A 222 23.05 -2.35 -14.84
N LYS A 223 22.86 -1.51 -15.87
CA LYS A 223 23.93 -0.67 -16.43
C LYS A 223 24.47 0.33 -15.42
N ALA A 224 23.57 1.00 -14.69
CA ALA A 224 23.93 1.94 -13.65
C ALA A 224 24.77 1.28 -12.54
N TYR A 225 24.37 0.09 -12.09
CA TYR A 225 25.10 -0.66 -11.08
C TYR A 225 26.48 -1.10 -11.58
N ARG A 226 26.58 -1.63 -12.80
CA ARG A 226 27.88 -1.97 -13.41
C ARG A 226 28.82 -0.77 -13.48
N PHE A 227 28.33 0.36 -13.96
CA PHE A 227 29.12 1.60 -14.02
C PHE A 227 29.61 2.04 -12.63
N LEU A 228 28.75 1.98 -11.62
CA LEU A 228 29.11 2.34 -10.25
C LEU A 228 30.12 1.36 -9.63
N GLU A 229 29.96 0.06 -9.87
CA GLU A 229 30.89 -0.96 -9.36
C GLU A 229 32.28 -0.86 -10.02
N GLU A 230 32.33 -0.59 -11.33
CA GLU A 230 33.58 -0.45 -12.09
C GLU A 230 34.36 0.83 -11.73
N ASN A 231 33.66 1.97 -11.58
CA ASN A 231 34.31 3.28 -11.41
C ASN A 231 34.39 3.74 -9.94
N TYR A 232 33.52 3.22 -9.08
CA TYR A 232 33.41 3.61 -7.67
C TYR A 232 33.36 2.38 -6.76
N PRO A 233 34.44 1.56 -6.70
CA PRO A 233 34.44 0.27 -5.98
C PRO A 233 34.19 0.39 -4.47
N LYS A 234 34.39 1.58 -3.88
CA LYS A 234 34.05 1.87 -2.47
C LYS A 234 32.54 2.03 -2.24
N PHE A 235 31.77 2.30 -3.29
CA PHE A 235 30.31 2.41 -3.23
C PHE A 235 29.67 1.03 -3.42
N ASN A 236 29.19 0.45 -2.33
CA ASN A 236 28.55 -0.86 -2.37
C ASN A 236 27.07 -0.73 -2.79
N VAL A 237 26.79 -0.89 -4.09
CA VAL A 237 25.43 -0.81 -4.67
C VAL A 237 24.44 -1.76 -3.99
N LYS A 238 24.89 -2.95 -3.55
CA LYS A 238 24.04 -3.98 -2.92
C LYS A 238 23.53 -3.58 -1.54
N LYS A 239 24.21 -2.63 -0.87
CA LYS A 239 23.79 -2.09 0.43
C LYS A 239 22.93 -0.84 0.32
N GLN A 240 22.72 -0.33 -0.89
CA GLN A 240 22.03 0.93 -1.13
C GLN A 240 20.66 0.67 -1.78
N SER A 241 19.69 1.52 -1.47
CA SER A 241 18.42 1.51 -2.19
C SER A 241 18.60 2.00 -3.63
N LYS A 242 17.70 1.58 -4.53
CA LYS A 242 17.61 2.06 -5.92
C LYS A 242 17.74 3.60 -6.01
N TRP A 243 17.03 4.30 -5.13
CA TRP A 243 17.06 5.76 -5.05
C TRP A 243 18.45 6.32 -4.69
N GLN A 244 19.13 5.72 -3.71
CA GLN A 244 20.47 6.16 -3.28
C GLN A 244 21.51 5.94 -4.38
N SER A 245 21.49 4.78 -5.02
CA SER A 245 22.40 4.47 -6.13
C SER A 245 22.21 5.42 -7.31
N LEU A 246 20.95 5.71 -7.68
CA LEU A 246 20.65 6.66 -8.76
C LEU A 246 21.05 8.10 -8.41
N ARG A 247 20.86 8.52 -7.15
CA ARG A 247 21.34 9.84 -6.69
C ARG A 247 22.85 9.93 -6.78
N PHE A 248 23.55 8.91 -6.34
CA PHE A 248 25.00 8.86 -6.40
C PHE A 248 25.49 8.88 -7.85
N LEU A 249 24.88 8.08 -8.73
CA LEU A 249 25.15 8.11 -10.17
C LEU A 249 24.95 9.51 -10.77
N ALA A 250 23.80 10.14 -10.53
CA ALA A 250 23.52 11.48 -11.04
C ALA A 250 24.54 12.52 -10.55
N GLN A 251 24.99 12.41 -9.29
CA GLN A 251 26.05 13.26 -8.74
C GLN A 251 27.38 13.05 -9.46
N GLN A 252 27.78 11.80 -9.71
CA GLN A 252 29.04 11.47 -10.41
C GLN A 252 29.02 11.86 -11.89
N LEU A 253 27.85 11.88 -12.51
CA LEU A 253 27.67 12.30 -13.90
C LEU A 253 27.35 13.79 -14.05
N HIS A 254 27.29 14.55 -12.94
CA HIS A 254 26.92 15.97 -12.90
C HIS A 254 25.56 16.30 -13.54
N ILE A 255 24.57 15.43 -13.33
CA ILE A 255 23.21 15.58 -13.85
C ILE A 255 22.26 15.96 -12.72
N ASP A 256 21.23 16.75 -13.03
CA ASP A 256 20.15 17.01 -12.09
C ASP A 256 19.34 15.73 -11.82
N SER A 257 19.51 15.20 -10.61
CA SER A 257 18.78 14.01 -10.15
C SER A 257 17.26 14.17 -10.19
N ASN A 258 16.73 15.40 -10.13
CA ASN A 258 15.28 15.63 -10.22
C ASN A 258 14.72 15.21 -11.58
N GLN A 259 15.47 15.38 -12.67
CA GLN A 259 15.04 14.97 -14.01
C GLN A 259 14.91 13.45 -14.13
N LEU A 260 15.73 12.70 -13.40
CA LEU A 260 15.69 11.25 -13.37
C LEU A 260 14.50 10.70 -12.56
N PHE A 261 14.17 11.35 -11.46
CA PHE A 261 13.13 10.88 -10.54
C PHE A 261 11.73 11.40 -10.84
N TYR A 262 11.60 12.50 -11.58
CA TYR A 262 10.31 13.10 -11.87
C TYR A 262 9.62 12.34 -13.01
N HIS A 263 8.48 11.71 -12.70
CA HIS A 263 7.61 11.06 -13.70
C HIS A 263 6.25 11.77 -13.84
N GLY A 264 5.93 12.69 -12.92
CA GLY A 264 4.73 13.54 -12.96
C GLY A 264 3.44 12.83 -12.55
N ASP A 265 3.45 11.52 -12.26
CA ASP A 265 2.25 10.81 -11.83
C ASP A 265 1.96 11.12 -10.36
N GLN A 266 0.99 12.00 -10.17
CA GLN A 266 0.53 12.40 -8.85
C GLN A 266 -0.38 11.33 -8.25
N ARG A 267 -0.08 10.93 -7.02
CA ARG A 267 -0.88 10.00 -6.22
C ARG A 267 -1.67 10.78 -5.19
N GLY A 268 -2.94 10.46 -5.02
CA GLY A 268 -3.75 11.00 -3.94
C GLY A 268 -3.28 10.45 -2.60
N ILE A 269 -3.06 11.33 -1.63
CA ILE A 269 -2.61 11.00 -0.29
C ILE A 269 -3.82 11.01 0.64
N TYR A 270 -3.97 9.95 1.42
CA TYR A 270 -5.04 9.77 2.38
C TYR A 270 -4.46 9.50 3.76
N CYS A 271 -5.09 10.06 4.79
CA CYS A 271 -4.71 9.87 6.18
C CYS A 271 -5.96 9.61 7.02
N GLY A 272 -5.83 8.70 7.99
CA GLY A 272 -6.92 8.32 8.88
C GLY A 272 -6.47 8.25 10.33
N TRP A 273 -7.20 8.98 11.17
CA TRP A 273 -7.04 8.96 12.62
C TRP A 273 -7.75 7.76 13.22
N THR A 274 -7.07 7.07 14.13
CA THR A 274 -7.58 5.86 14.77
C THR A 274 -8.21 6.16 16.14
N GLY A 275 -8.00 7.37 16.66
CA GLY A 275 -8.59 7.90 17.89
C GLY A 275 -8.95 9.39 17.79
N SER A 276 -9.72 9.90 18.75
CA SER A 276 -9.99 11.33 18.90
C SER A 276 -8.73 12.14 19.19
N ASN A 277 -7.84 11.61 20.03
CA ASN A 277 -6.63 12.27 20.51
C ASN A 277 -5.35 11.89 19.74
N THR A 278 -5.49 11.28 18.56
CA THR A 278 -4.34 10.81 17.76
C THR A 278 -3.29 11.90 17.55
N LYS A 279 -3.71 13.13 17.29
CA LYS A 279 -2.81 14.27 17.04
C LYS A 279 -1.97 14.56 18.26
N GLU A 280 -2.60 14.70 19.42
CA GLU A 280 -1.97 14.97 20.71
C GLU A 280 -1.01 13.84 21.10
N PHE A 281 -1.41 12.59 20.90
CA PHE A 281 -0.59 11.40 21.14
C PHE A 281 0.66 11.36 20.25
N LEU A 282 0.53 11.61 18.95
CA LEU A 282 1.67 11.62 18.01
C LEU A 282 2.65 12.77 18.31
N LEU A 283 2.15 13.88 18.85
CA LEU A 283 2.97 15.01 19.29
C LEU A 283 3.54 14.83 20.71
N LYS A 284 3.34 13.67 21.36
CA LYS A 284 3.72 13.39 22.76
C LYS A 284 3.16 14.41 23.76
N LYS A 285 2.00 15.00 23.46
CA LYS A 285 1.25 15.83 24.41
C LYS A 285 0.38 14.97 25.34
N GLN A 286 0.04 13.77 24.90
CA GLN A 286 -0.64 12.74 25.69
C GLN A 286 0.10 11.41 25.55
N THR A 287 0.01 10.60 26.60
CA THR A 287 0.70 9.30 26.71
C THR A 287 -0.07 8.16 26.08
N ASP A 288 -1.40 8.20 26.16
CA ASP A 288 -2.26 7.09 25.78
C ASP A 288 -3.13 7.45 24.57
N LEU A 289 -3.41 6.48 23.73
CA LEU A 289 -4.22 6.63 22.52
C LEU A 289 -5.66 6.16 22.79
N ASN A 290 -6.63 7.04 22.55
CA ASN A 290 -8.05 6.70 22.58
C ASN A 290 -8.40 5.79 21.40
N ARG A 291 -9.27 4.80 21.63
CA ARG A 291 -9.73 3.84 20.61
C ARG A 291 -11.19 4.06 20.20
N ASP A 292 -11.72 5.24 20.49
CA ASP A 292 -13.12 5.62 20.33
C ASP A 292 -13.62 5.65 18.87
N LYS A 293 -12.71 5.68 17.90
CA LYS A 293 -13.05 5.63 16.46
C LYS A 293 -13.01 4.23 15.86
N LEU A 294 -12.49 3.24 16.60
CA LEU A 294 -12.39 1.87 16.12
C LEU A 294 -13.76 1.18 16.24
N GLN A 295 -14.06 0.33 15.27
CA GLN A 295 -15.28 -0.47 15.23
C GLN A 295 -14.92 -1.95 15.02
N SER A 296 -15.78 -2.87 15.43
CA SER A 296 -15.57 -4.29 15.13
C SER A 296 -15.69 -4.57 13.64
N VAL A 297 -15.07 -5.67 13.19
CA VAL A 297 -15.19 -6.18 11.82
C VAL A 297 -16.67 -6.34 11.44
N GLU A 298 -17.49 -6.87 12.35
CA GLU A 298 -18.93 -7.02 12.12
C GLU A 298 -19.63 -5.68 11.87
N THR A 299 -19.40 -4.69 12.74
CA THR A 299 -20.02 -3.36 12.61
C THR A 299 -19.62 -2.70 11.28
N ILE A 300 -18.35 -2.81 10.90
CA ILE A 300 -17.83 -2.29 9.63
C ILE A 300 -18.48 -3.00 8.43
N THR A 301 -18.61 -4.33 8.51
CA THR A 301 -19.18 -5.16 7.46
C THR A 301 -20.66 -4.83 7.25
N GLU A 302 -21.44 -4.72 8.32
CA GLU A 302 -22.86 -4.34 8.23
C GLU A 302 -23.06 -2.93 7.67
N PHE A 303 -22.25 -1.96 8.11
CA PHE A 303 -22.30 -0.62 7.53
C PHE A 303 -22.01 -0.64 6.02
N TRP A 304 -21.02 -1.41 5.59
CA TRP A 304 -20.69 -1.53 4.16
C TRP A 304 -21.81 -2.21 3.36
N LYS A 305 -22.44 -3.26 3.92
CA LYS A 305 -23.58 -3.96 3.30
C LYS A 305 -24.70 -2.98 2.99
N GLU A 306 -25.14 -2.24 4.00
CA GLU A 306 -26.24 -1.26 3.88
C GLU A 306 -25.88 -0.11 2.94
N ARG A 307 -24.63 0.39 3.03
CA ARG A 307 -24.25 1.62 2.34
C ARG A 307 -23.95 1.42 0.85
N TRP A 308 -23.39 0.27 0.47
CA TRP A 308 -22.89 0.02 -0.88
C TRP A 308 -23.29 -1.33 -1.45
N ALA A 309 -23.12 -2.42 -0.70
CA ALA A 309 -23.23 -3.77 -1.27
C ALA A 309 -24.64 -4.09 -1.78
N LYS A 310 -25.68 -3.81 -0.97
CA LYS A 310 -27.08 -4.05 -1.35
C LYS A 310 -27.50 -3.25 -2.59
N GLN A 311 -27.14 -1.96 -2.64
CA GLN A 311 -27.46 -1.10 -3.78
C GLN A 311 -26.80 -1.60 -5.07
N ARG A 312 -25.55 -2.09 -4.97
CA ARG A 312 -24.85 -2.69 -6.10
C ARG A 312 -25.48 -4.01 -6.53
N ALA A 313 -25.85 -4.88 -5.57
CA ALA A 313 -26.54 -6.14 -5.86
C ALA A 313 -27.85 -5.90 -6.65
N THR A 314 -28.69 -4.96 -6.20
CA THR A 314 -29.93 -4.59 -6.92
C THR A 314 -29.64 -4.05 -8.32
N HIS A 315 -28.62 -3.20 -8.45
CA HIS A 315 -28.25 -2.63 -9.75
C HIS A 315 -27.76 -3.71 -10.75
N LEU A 316 -26.93 -4.65 -10.29
CA LEU A 316 -26.42 -5.75 -11.12
C LEU A 316 -27.54 -6.71 -11.55
N LYS A 317 -28.50 -7.00 -10.67
CA LYS A 317 -29.71 -7.76 -11.03
C LYS A 317 -30.47 -7.09 -12.18
N ASN A 318 -30.72 -5.79 -12.06
CA ASN A 318 -31.48 -5.03 -13.06
C ASN A 318 -30.74 -4.90 -14.41
N GLN A 319 -29.40 -5.03 -14.43
CA GLN A 319 -28.63 -5.00 -15.68
C GLN A 319 -28.63 -6.35 -16.42
N ASN A 320 -28.86 -7.45 -15.70
CA ASN A 320 -28.84 -8.80 -16.24
C ASN A 320 -30.25 -9.39 -16.46
N THR A 321 -31.30 -8.57 -16.29
CA THR A 321 -32.70 -8.91 -16.59
C THR A 321 -33.12 -8.23 -17.89
#